data_AF-A0A7L2I4G5-F1
#
_entry.id   AF-A0A7L2I4G5-F1
#
_cell.length_a   1.000
_cell.length_b   1.000
_cell.length_c   1.000
_cell.angle_alpha   90.00
_cell.angle_beta   90.00
_cell.angle_gamma   90.00
#
_symmetry.space_group_name_H-M   'P 1'
#
loop_
_entity.id
_entity.type
_entity.pdbx_description
1 polymer ?
#
loop_
_entity_poly.entity_id
_entity_poly.type
_entity_poly.pdbx_seq_one_letter_code
_entity_poly.pdbx_strand_id
1 'polypeptide(L)'
;VTNQVFPVWTYSYLALLFPVFLITDYVRYKPVLLLQGVSFIVTWLLLLFAHGVVAMQVVEFFYGMVTATEVAYYAYIYSVVSTDHYQRVTSYCRSITLVAATVAAVLGQLLVSLADVSYFHLNAITLASVSLAFVCSFFLPVPQKSMFFHRKDAAETLPGTDKAVATGGSDRPSSCQEDKSSVSADRGPTPEQQADNPKPRHHVLSVLVQLSKDLRDCYSSRKLLYWSLWWALATAGFNQVLNYIQVLWDFRAPSHSSAVYNGAVEAIAT
;
A
#
# COMPACT_ATOMS: atom_id res chain seq x y z
N VAL A 1 -25.97 -19.37 2.08
CA VAL A 1 -24.82 -18.87 2.88
C VAL A 1 -23.89 -18.04 2.02
N THR A 2 -23.39 -18.55 0.89
CA THR A 2 -22.48 -17.85 -0.04
C THR A 2 -22.92 -16.44 -0.43
N ASN A 3 -24.19 -16.28 -0.84
CA ASN A 3 -24.77 -14.97 -1.22
C ASN A 3 -24.91 -13.97 -0.06
N GLN A 4 -24.68 -14.38 1.19
CA GLN A 4 -24.71 -13.50 2.36
C GLN A 4 -23.32 -13.16 2.88
N VAL A 5 -22.30 -13.95 2.51
CA VAL A 5 -20.94 -13.86 3.04
C VAL A 5 -20.04 -13.11 2.05
N PHE A 6 -19.90 -13.61 0.82
CA PHE A 6 -18.99 -13.03 -0.19
C PHE A 6 -19.26 -11.57 -0.57
N PRO A 7 -20.51 -11.07 -0.58
CA PRO A 7 -20.73 -9.65 -0.86
C PRO A 7 -20.12 -8.73 0.21
N VAL A 8 -19.99 -9.20 1.46
CA VAL A 8 -19.42 -8.40 2.56
C VAL A 8 -17.98 -8.02 2.26
N TRP A 9 -17.17 -8.92 1.71
CA TRP A 9 -15.81 -8.59 1.28
C TRP A 9 -15.81 -7.52 0.20
N THR A 10 -16.60 -7.70 -0.87
CA THR A 10 -16.63 -6.74 -1.99
C THR A 10 -17.04 -5.33 -1.54
N TYR A 11 -18.10 -5.22 -0.74
CA TYR A 11 -18.60 -3.92 -0.29
C TYR A 11 -17.70 -3.30 0.78
N SER A 12 -17.18 -4.10 1.71
CA SER A 12 -16.24 -3.60 2.72
C SER A 12 -14.94 -3.12 2.08
N TYR A 13 -14.37 -3.89 1.14
CA TYR A 13 -13.19 -3.48 0.38
C TYR A 13 -13.41 -2.14 -0.33
N LEU A 14 -14.51 -1.98 -1.07
CA LEU A 14 -14.84 -0.71 -1.75
C LEU A 14 -14.96 0.46 -0.76
N ALA A 15 -15.65 0.26 0.37
CA ALA A 15 -15.83 1.29 1.38
C ALA A 15 -14.52 1.64 2.10
N LEU A 16 -13.66 0.65 2.35
CA LEU A 16 -12.40 0.78 3.08
C LEU A 16 -11.27 1.34 2.24
N LEU A 17 -11.32 1.24 0.90
CA LEU A 17 -10.33 1.85 0.01
C LEU A 17 -10.13 3.35 0.30
N PHE A 18 -11.22 4.11 0.46
CA PHE A 18 -11.14 5.55 0.74
C PHE A 18 -10.42 5.90 2.06
N PRO A 19 -10.88 5.41 3.23
CA PRO A 19 -10.23 5.72 4.50
C PRO A 19 -8.81 5.15 4.58
N VAL A 20 -8.57 3.93 4.06
CA VAL A 20 -7.23 3.32 4.08
C VAL A 20 -6.26 4.10 3.20
N PHE A 21 -6.69 4.57 2.03
CA PHE A 21 -5.87 5.43 1.18
C PHE A 21 -5.50 6.74 1.87
N LEU A 22 -6.48 7.41 2.50
CA LEU A 22 -6.24 8.64 3.27
C LEU A 22 -5.31 8.41 4.47
N ILE A 23 -5.47 7.30 5.19
CA ILE A 23 -4.58 6.91 6.29
C ILE A 23 -3.17 6.67 5.75
N THR A 24 -3.03 5.98 4.62
CA THR A 24 -1.72 5.71 4.02
C THR A 24 -0.96 6.99 3.66
N ASP A 25 -1.68 7.98 3.13
CA ASP A 25 -1.13 9.29 2.81
C ASP A 25 -0.76 10.08 4.09
N TYR A 26 -1.61 10.02 5.12
CA TYR A 26 -1.41 10.80 6.35
C TYR A 26 -0.34 10.21 7.30
N VAL A 27 -0.38 8.90 7.56
CA VAL A 27 0.43 8.25 8.61
C VAL A 27 1.66 7.50 8.09
N ARG A 28 1.96 7.60 6.78
CA ARG A 28 2.98 6.81 6.05
C ARG A 28 2.64 5.30 6.08
N TYR A 29 3.48 4.48 5.44
CA TYR A 29 3.15 3.06 5.25
C TYR A 29 3.13 2.20 6.52
N LYS A 30 3.84 2.57 7.60
CA LYS A 30 4.06 1.66 8.74
C LYS A 30 2.75 1.32 9.49
N PRO A 31 1.87 2.28 9.81
CA PRO A 31 0.57 1.98 10.43
C PRO A 31 -0.37 1.17 9.52
N VAL A 32 -0.29 1.36 8.21
CA VAL A 32 -1.08 0.58 7.22
C VAL A 32 -0.67 -0.88 7.25
N LEU A 33 0.63 -1.14 7.33
CA LEU A 33 1.19 -2.49 7.38
C LEU A 33 0.88 -3.18 8.72
N LEU A 34 0.86 -2.42 9.83
CA LEU A 34 0.40 -2.94 11.12
C LEU A 34 -1.11 -3.25 11.10
N LEU A 35 -1.93 -2.37 10.54
CA LEU A 35 -3.37 -2.57 10.39
C LEU A 35 -3.67 -3.83 9.57
N GLN A 36 -2.93 -4.02 8.47
CA GLN A 36 -3.02 -5.22 7.64
C GLN A 36 -2.70 -6.49 8.43
N GLY A 37 -1.60 -6.50 9.18
CA GLY A 37 -1.19 -7.67 9.97
C GLY A 37 -2.18 -8.02 11.09
N VAL A 38 -2.71 -7.02 11.80
CA VAL A 38 -3.76 -7.24 12.82
C VAL A 38 -5.02 -7.83 12.18
N SER A 39 -5.43 -7.29 11.02
CA SER A 39 -6.61 -7.77 10.30
C SER A 39 -6.45 -9.23 9.86
N PHE A 40 -5.27 -9.60 9.36
CA PHE A 40 -4.95 -10.99 9.05
C PHE A 40 -5.01 -11.90 10.29
N ILE A 41 -4.42 -11.49 11.43
CA ILE A 41 -4.48 -12.30 12.66
C ILE A 41 -5.94 -12.53 13.10
N VAL A 42 -6.76 -11.47 13.09
CA VAL A 42 -8.18 -11.57 13.44
C VAL A 42 -8.93 -12.50 12.50
N THR A 43 -8.72 -12.40 11.19
CA THR A 43 -9.36 -13.28 10.21
C THR A 43 -9.06 -14.76 10.49
N TRP A 44 -7.80 -15.12 10.71
CA TRP A 44 -7.43 -16.53 10.93
C TRP A 44 -7.83 -17.05 12.31
N LEU A 45 -7.86 -16.19 13.34
CA LEU A 45 -8.44 -16.56 14.64
C LEU A 45 -9.94 -16.84 14.52
N LEU A 46 -10.68 -16.00 13.78
CA LEU A 46 -12.10 -16.23 13.54
C LEU A 46 -12.34 -17.50 12.73
N LEU A 47 -11.51 -17.80 11.72
CA LEU A 47 -11.61 -19.05 10.96
C LEU A 47 -11.38 -20.30 11.82
N LEU A 48 -10.52 -20.23 12.84
CA LEU A 48 -10.24 -21.37 13.73
C LEU A 48 -11.30 -21.59 14.80
N PHE A 49 -11.86 -20.52 15.37
CA PHE A 49 -12.68 -20.61 16.58
C PHE A 49 -14.15 -20.21 16.39
N ALA A 50 -14.46 -19.41 15.38
CA ALA A 50 -15.80 -18.86 15.19
C ALA A 50 -16.61 -19.69 14.19
N HIS A 51 -17.90 -19.85 14.49
CA HIS A 51 -18.83 -20.65 13.69
C HIS A 51 -20.07 -19.81 13.36
N GLY A 52 -20.64 -20.04 12.18
CA GLY A 52 -21.88 -19.41 11.73
C GLY A 52 -21.68 -18.27 10.75
N VAL A 53 -22.80 -17.81 10.17
CA VAL A 53 -22.81 -16.87 9.04
C VAL A 53 -22.27 -15.50 9.44
N VAL A 54 -22.65 -14.99 10.62
CA VAL A 54 -22.19 -13.68 11.10
C VAL A 54 -20.68 -13.67 11.30
N ALA A 55 -20.11 -14.74 11.87
CA ALA A 55 -18.66 -14.87 12.02
C ALA A 55 -17.94 -14.83 10.66
N MET A 56 -18.49 -15.53 9.65
CA MET A 56 -17.93 -15.51 8.30
C MET A 56 -18.07 -14.13 7.64
N GLN A 57 -19.15 -13.38 7.89
CA GLN A 57 -19.26 -11.99 7.43
C GLN A 57 -18.19 -11.08 8.06
N VAL A 58 -17.90 -11.28 9.35
CA VAL A 58 -16.84 -10.53 10.04
C VAL A 58 -15.46 -10.90 9.47
N VAL A 59 -15.21 -12.18 9.18
CA VAL A 59 -14.02 -12.65 8.46
C VAL A 59 -13.86 -11.91 7.13
N GLU A 60 -14.90 -11.89 6.30
CA GLU A 60 -14.89 -11.22 4.99
C GLU A 60 -14.65 -9.71 5.11
N PHE A 61 -15.15 -9.07 6.18
CA PHE A 61 -14.88 -7.66 6.45
C PHE A 61 -13.41 -7.39 6.75
N PHE A 62 -12.80 -8.15 7.66
CA PHE A 62 -11.37 -8.00 7.97
C PHE A 62 -10.49 -8.38 6.78
N TYR A 63 -10.89 -9.39 6.00
CA TYR A 63 -10.22 -9.74 4.76
C TYR A 63 -10.33 -8.62 3.71
N GLY A 64 -11.48 -7.93 3.64
CA GLY A 64 -11.65 -6.74 2.79
C GLY A 64 -10.75 -5.58 3.22
N MET A 65 -10.52 -5.42 4.53
CA MET A 65 -9.56 -4.46 5.07
C MET A 65 -8.13 -4.78 4.63
N VAL A 66 -7.73 -6.04 4.69
CA VAL A 66 -6.43 -6.51 4.18
C VAL A 66 -6.26 -6.12 2.71
N THR A 67 -7.24 -6.47 1.86
CA THR A 67 -7.18 -6.17 0.42
C THR A 67 -7.08 -4.66 0.17
N ALA A 68 -7.82 -3.83 0.93
CA ALA A 68 -7.72 -2.37 0.85
C ALA A 68 -6.32 -1.85 1.22
N THR A 69 -5.74 -2.36 2.31
CA THR A 69 -4.39 -1.98 2.77
C THR A 69 -3.29 -2.39 1.80
N GLU A 70 -3.43 -3.54 1.14
CA GLU A 70 -2.46 -4.04 0.16
C GLU A 70 -2.40 -3.13 -1.08
N VAL A 71 -3.56 -2.73 -1.61
CA VAL A 71 -3.62 -1.80 -2.76
C VAL A 71 -3.00 -0.45 -2.40
N ALA A 72 -3.31 0.08 -1.23
CA ALA A 72 -2.74 1.34 -0.76
C ALA A 72 -1.22 1.23 -0.54
N TYR A 73 -0.74 0.10 -0.02
CA TYR A 73 0.69 -0.17 0.16
C TYR A 73 1.44 -0.24 -1.18
N TYR A 74 0.90 -0.90 -2.19
CA TYR A 74 1.50 -0.90 -3.53
C TYR A 74 1.54 0.49 -4.14
N ALA A 75 0.46 1.26 -4.03
CA ALA A 75 0.43 2.65 -4.48
C ALA A 75 1.51 3.50 -3.80
N TYR A 76 1.71 3.30 -2.49
CA TYR A 76 2.76 3.96 -1.73
C TYR A 76 4.17 3.59 -2.24
N ILE A 77 4.45 2.29 -2.46
CA ILE A 77 5.77 1.86 -2.98
C ILE A 77 6.09 2.58 -4.30
N TYR A 78 5.15 2.60 -5.25
CA TYR A 78 5.37 3.25 -6.53
C TYR A 78 5.52 4.77 -6.42
N SER A 79 4.95 5.41 -5.40
CA SER A 79 5.12 6.85 -5.16
C SER A 79 6.54 7.22 -4.67
N VAL A 80 7.24 6.30 -4.00
CA VAL A 80 8.56 6.55 -3.40
C VAL A 80 9.73 6.14 -4.30
N VAL A 81 9.51 5.14 -5.16
CA VAL A 81 10.51 4.63 -6.10
C VAL A 81 10.68 5.61 -7.28
N SER A 82 11.87 5.70 -7.88
CA SER A 82 12.03 6.47 -9.12
C SER A 82 11.49 5.71 -10.32
N THR A 83 11.01 6.42 -11.34
CA THR A 83 10.43 5.83 -12.55
C THR A 83 11.36 4.83 -13.25
N ASP A 84 12.68 5.03 -13.16
CA ASP A 84 13.69 4.14 -13.76
C ASP A 84 13.70 2.74 -13.13
N HIS A 85 13.25 2.63 -11.89
CA HIS A 85 13.24 1.38 -11.13
C HIS A 85 11.85 0.73 -11.05
N TYR A 86 10.80 1.36 -11.62
CA TYR A 86 9.43 0.84 -11.54
C TYR A 86 9.33 -0.60 -12.04
N GLN A 87 9.88 -0.90 -13.21
CA GLN A 87 9.81 -2.25 -13.76
C GLN A 87 10.50 -3.29 -12.86
N ARG A 88 11.64 -2.95 -12.26
CA ARG A 88 12.37 -3.85 -11.36
C ARG A 88 11.60 -4.11 -10.07
N VAL A 89 11.06 -3.05 -9.46
CA VAL A 89 10.28 -3.16 -8.23
C VAL A 89 8.98 -3.94 -8.48
N THR A 90 8.25 -3.62 -9.56
CA THR A 90 7.07 -4.39 -9.97
C THR A 90 7.40 -5.85 -10.19
N SER A 91 8.51 -6.15 -10.87
CA SER A 91 8.97 -7.51 -11.13
C SER A 91 9.21 -8.25 -9.82
N TYR A 92 9.99 -7.69 -8.90
CA TYR A 92 10.24 -8.32 -7.59
C TYR A 92 8.95 -8.55 -6.80
N CYS A 93 8.07 -7.55 -6.70
CA CYS A 93 6.80 -7.70 -5.99
C CYS A 93 5.94 -8.81 -6.58
N ARG A 94 5.82 -8.86 -7.92
CA ARG A 94 5.00 -9.87 -8.61
C ARG A 94 5.62 -11.26 -8.51
N SER A 95 6.91 -11.39 -8.77
CA SER A 95 7.62 -12.67 -8.69
C SER A 95 7.58 -13.28 -7.29
N ILE A 96 7.82 -12.48 -6.23
CA ILE A 96 7.76 -12.99 -4.85
C ILE A 96 6.35 -13.47 -4.51
N THR A 97 5.32 -12.73 -4.92
CA THR A 97 3.91 -13.10 -4.65
C THR A 97 3.53 -14.40 -5.36
N LEU A 98 3.91 -14.55 -6.64
CA LEU A 98 3.66 -15.77 -7.41
C LEU A 98 4.40 -16.96 -6.82
N VAL A 99 5.70 -16.83 -6.54
CA VAL A 99 6.49 -17.91 -5.92
C VAL A 99 5.93 -18.29 -4.56
N ALA A 100 5.56 -17.33 -3.72
CA ALA A 100 4.96 -17.59 -2.42
C ALA A 100 3.62 -18.33 -2.56
N ALA A 101 2.77 -17.93 -3.50
CA ALA A 101 1.50 -18.59 -3.78
C ALA A 101 1.70 -20.03 -4.28
N THR A 102 2.61 -20.27 -5.24
CA THR A 102 2.93 -21.62 -5.71
C THR A 102 3.46 -22.49 -4.57
N VAL A 103 4.40 -21.99 -3.77
CA VAL A 103 4.96 -22.72 -2.63
C VAL A 103 3.88 -23.03 -1.59
N ALA A 104 3.01 -22.07 -1.26
CA ALA A 104 1.92 -22.27 -0.32
C ALA A 104 0.89 -23.29 -0.83
N ALA A 105 0.54 -23.25 -2.11
CA ALA A 105 -0.40 -24.16 -2.74
C ALA A 105 0.14 -25.60 -2.79
N VAL A 106 1.41 -25.78 -3.18
CA VAL A 106 2.09 -27.08 -3.16
C VAL A 106 2.21 -27.62 -1.74
N LEU A 107 2.65 -26.79 -0.80
CA LEU A 107 2.82 -27.20 0.60
C LEU A 107 1.47 -27.56 1.22
N GLY A 108 0.44 -26.72 1.03
CA GLY A 108 -0.90 -26.97 1.52
C GLY A 108 -1.48 -28.26 0.96
N GLN A 109 -1.32 -28.52 -0.34
CA GLN A 109 -1.76 -29.76 -0.95
C GLN A 109 -1.01 -30.98 -0.38
N LEU A 110 0.31 -30.89 -0.20
CA LEU A 110 1.13 -31.98 0.33
C LEU A 110 0.78 -32.32 1.78
N LEU A 111 0.51 -31.31 2.61
CA LEU A 111 0.09 -31.50 4.00
C LEU A 111 -1.26 -32.22 4.08
N VAL A 112 -2.20 -31.87 3.21
CA VAL A 112 -3.53 -32.50 3.19
C VAL A 112 -3.46 -33.91 2.59
N SER A 113 -2.69 -34.13 1.52
CA SER A 113 -2.70 -35.41 0.80
C SER A 113 -1.75 -36.48 1.36
N LEU A 114 -0.57 -36.10 1.87
CA LEU A 114 0.42 -37.07 2.39
C LEU A 114 0.36 -37.23 3.91
N ALA A 115 0.06 -36.14 4.63
CA ALA A 115 0.14 -36.11 6.09
C ALA A 115 -1.23 -36.10 6.78
N ASP A 116 -2.32 -36.20 6.00
CA ASP A 116 -3.73 -36.18 6.46
C ASP A 116 -4.02 -35.05 7.46
N VAL A 117 -3.35 -33.90 7.25
CA VAL A 117 -3.44 -32.76 8.15
C VAL A 117 -4.80 -32.10 7.96
N SER A 118 -5.62 -32.12 9.02
CA SER A 118 -6.93 -31.48 9.02
C SER A 118 -6.84 -29.98 8.68
N TYR A 119 -7.90 -29.42 8.10
CA TYR A 119 -8.02 -27.97 7.82
C TYR A 119 -7.79 -27.06 9.04
N PHE A 120 -8.08 -27.53 10.25
CA PHE A 120 -7.79 -26.79 11.49
C PHE A 120 -6.29 -26.53 11.64
N HIS A 121 -5.47 -27.58 11.53
CA HIS A 121 -4.02 -27.47 11.64
C HIS A 121 -3.43 -26.64 10.49
N LEU A 122 -4.01 -26.72 9.29
CA LEU A 122 -3.61 -25.88 8.16
C LEU A 122 -3.81 -24.38 8.46
N ASN A 123 -4.99 -24.01 8.98
CA ASN A 123 -5.28 -22.64 9.40
C ASN A 123 -4.39 -22.21 10.58
N ALA A 124 -4.06 -23.10 11.51
CA ALA A 124 -3.14 -22.81 12.62
C ALA A 124 -1.70 -22.52 12.14
N ILE A 125 -1.20 -23.27 11.15
CA ILE A 125 0.10 -23.02 10.51
C ILE A 125 0.09 -21.65 9.82
N THR A 126 -0.97 -21.32 9.08
CA THR A 126 -1.07 -20.00 8.44
C THR A 126 -1.14 -18.89 9.48
N LEU A 127 -1.89 -19.05 10.57
CA LEU A 127 -1.92 -18.09 11.66
C LEU A 127 -0.54 -17.86 12.28
N ALA A 128 0.23 -18.93 12.50
CA ALA A 128 1.60 -18.82 13.01
C ALA A 128 2.52 -18.05 12.04
N SER A 129 2.42 -18.34 10.75
CA SER A 129 3.18 -17.65 9.69
C SER A 129 2.85 -16.15 9.62
N VAL A 130 1.55 -15.81 9.61
CA VAL A 130 1.07 -14.43 9.62
C VAL A 130 1.52 -13.70 10.89
N SER A 131 1.44 -14.36 12.05
CA SER A 131 1.86 -13.77 13.34
C SER A 131 3.36 -13.48 13.35
N LEU A 132 4.17 -14.40 12.81
CA LEU A 132 5.61 -14.18 12.65
C LEU A 132 5.90 -13.02 11.70
N ALA A 133 5.22 -12.95 10.55
CA ALA A 133 5.35 -11.84 9.61
C ALA A 133 4.96 -10.50 10.25
N PHE A 134 3.90 -10.48 11.07
CA PHE A 134 3.49 -9.31 11.85
C PHE A 134 4.55 -8.90 12.86
N VAL A 135 5.18 -9.83 13.58
CA VAL A 135 6.30 -9.52 14.49
C VAL A 135 7.50 -8.97 13.71
N CYS A 136 7.87 -9.59 12.59
CA CYS A 136 8.93 -9.11 11.70
C CYS A 136 8.67 -7.68 11.21
N SER A 137 7.40 -7.30 11.02
CA SER A 137 7.02 -5.96 10.56
C SER A 137 7.51 -4.82 11.44
N PHE A 138 7.61 -5.05 12.75
CA PHE A 138 8.07 -4.03 13.70
C PHE A 138 9.54 -3.66 13.50
N PHE A 139 10.34 -4.63 13.07
CA PHE A 139 11.76 -4.48 12.80
C PHE A 139 12.07 -3.82 11.45
N LEU A 140 11.06 -3.57 10.59
CA LEU A 140 11.30 -2.82 9.36
C LEU A 140 11.63 -1.35 9.67
N PRO A 141 12.67 -0.81 8.99
CA PRO A 141 13.11 0.57 9.19
C PRO A 141 12.02 1.54 8.72
N VAL A 142 11.76 2.60 9.50
CA VAL A 142 10.79 3.63 9.10
C VAL A 142 11.46 4.57 8.09
N PRO A 143 10.93 4.76 6.87
CA PRO A 143 11.52 5.67 5.92
C PRO A 143 11.32 7.11 6.41
N GLN A 144 12.42 7.85 6.36
CA GLN A 144 12.45 9.23 6.84
C GLN A 144 11.91 10.25 5.82
N LYS A 145 11.64 9.84 4.57
CA LYS A 145 11.19 10.77 3.52
C LYS A 145 9.66 10.82 3.42
N SER A 146 9.10 11.95 3.82
CA SER A 146 7.69 12.32 3.63
C SER A 146 7.43 12.72 2.17
N MET A 147 6.30 12.28 1.59
CA MET A 147 5.96 12.35 0.16
C MET A 147 6.02 13.75 -0.47
N PHE A 148 5.83 14.83 0.31
CA PHE A 148 5.57 16.15 -0.26
C PHE A 148 6.55 17.28 0.12
N PHE A 149 7.44 17.08 1.11
CA PHE A 149 8.19 18.19 1.69
C PHE A 149 9.55 18.50 1.05
N HIS A 150 10.01 17.74 0.05
CA HIS A 150 11.35 17.94 -0.53
C HIS A 150 11.37 18.42 -1.98
N ARG A 151 10.23 18.75 -2.59
CA ARG A 151 10.22 19.32 -3.94
C ARG A 151 10.47 20.84 -3.98
N LYS A 152 10.41 21.54 -2.83
CA LYS A 152 10.72 22.98 -2.77
C LYS A 152 12.21 23.28 -2.58
N ASP A 153 12.93 22.50 -1.78
CA ASP A 153 14.34 22.82 -1.48
C ASP A 153 15.29 22.48 -2.64
N ALA A 154 14.97 21.47 -3.46
CA ALA A 154 15.75 21.12 -4.64
C ALA A 154 15.48 22.04 -5.84
N ALA A 155 14.36 22.79 -5.85
CA ALA A 155 14.00 23.69 -6.93
C ALA A 155 14.53 25.13 -6.73
N GLU A 156 14.97 25.50 -5.52
CA GLU A 156 15.52 26.84 -5.22
C GLU A 156 17.06 26.89 -5.14
N THR A 157 17.76 25.78 -5.42
CA THR A 157 19.25 25.75 -5.43
C THR A 157 19.82 25.54 -6.84
N LEU A 158 19.28 26.25 -7.83
CA LEU A 158 19.91 26.44 -9.13
C LEU A 158 20.06 27.95 -9.38
N PRO A 159 21.26 28.54 -9.20
CA PRO A 159 21.53 29.84 -9.77
C PRO A 159 21.65 29.69 -11.29
N GLY A 160 20.70 30.25 -12.04
CA GLY A 160 21.04 30.86 -13.35
C GLY A 160 21.99 32.04 -13.08
N THR A 161 22.89 32.49 -13.93
CA THR A 161 23.03 32.50 -15.40
C THR A 161 24.56 32.62 -15.62
N ASP A 162 25.17 32.17 -16.72
CA ASP A 162 25.51 33.13 -17.77
C ASP A 162 25.93 32.46 -19.08
N LYS A 163 25.38 33.03 -20.16
CA LYS A 163 25.78 32.79 -21.54
C LYS A 163 27.03 33.62 -21.88
N ALA A 164 28.03 32.90 -22.40
CA ALA A 164 28.67 33.14 -23.70
C ALA A 164 29.52 34.42 -23.97
N VAL A 165 30.79 34.16 -24.29
CA VAL A 165 31.61 34.72 -25.40
C VAL A 165 32.59 35.88 -25.11
N ALA A 166 33.87 35.47 -25.09
CA ALA A 166 35.07 35.99 -25.78
C ALA A 166 35.79 37.30 -25.41
N THR A 167 37.12 37.14 -25.51
CA THR A 167 38.20 38.08 -25.89
C THR A 167 38.81 39.03 -24.86
N GLY A 168 40.09 38.76 -24.53
CA GLY A 168 41.19 39.69 -24.78
C GLY A 168 41.66 40.63 -23.66
N GLY A 169 42.77 40.24 -23.01
CA GLY A 169 43.98 41.09 -22.85
C GLY A 169 44.03 42.29 -21.89
N SER A 170 45.13 42.30 -21.10
CA SER A 170 45.91 43.46 -20.62
C SER A 170 45.56 44.10 -19.24
N ASP A 171 46.51 43.88 -18.33
CA ASP A 171 47.24 44.84 -17.47
C ASP A 171 46.58 45.61 -16.30
N ARG A 172 47.15 45.29 -15.12
CA ARG A 172 47.72 46.17 -14.08
C ARG A 172 46.89 46.43 -12.79
N PRO A 173 47.51 46.29 -11.59
CA PRO A 173 46.85 46.49 -10.29
C PRO A 173 47.18 47.84 -9.63
N SER A 174 46.27 48.34 -8.77
CA SER A 174 46.53 49.39 -7.76
C SER A 174 45.35 49.38 -6.76
N SER A 175 45.51 48.93 -5.52
CA SER A 175 46.09 49.60 -4.34
C SER A 175 45.01 50.13 -3.38
N CYS A 176 45.04 49.59 -2.15
CA CYS A 176 44.80 50.25 -0.86
C CYS A 176 43.41 50.88 -0.57
N GLN A 177 42.69 50.36 0.44
CA GLN A 177 42.72 50.92 1.80
C GLN A 177 41.81 50.15 2.78
N GLU A 178 42.33 50.03 4.01
CA GLU A 178 41.78 49.43 5.22
C GLU A 178 40.67 50.26 5.91
N ASP A 179 39.93 49.54 6.76
CA ASP A 179 39.38 49.91 8.06
C ASP A 179 38.30 51.00 8.21
N LYS A 180 37.11 50.57 8.68
CA LYS A 180 36.73 50.81 10.08
C LYS A 180 35.50 50.01 10.54
N SER A 181 35.65 49.46 11.73
CA SER A 181 34.70 48.76 12.57
C SER A 181 33.55 49.66 13.08
N SER A 182 32.37 49.06 13.27
CA SER A 182 31.49 49.38 14.41
C SER A 182 30.55 48.20 14.71
N VAL A 183 30.77 47.60 15.88
CA VAL A 183 29.87 46.67 16.58
C VAL A 183 28.95 47.50 17.45
N SER A 184 27.64 47.24 17.44
CA SER A 184 26.72 47.58 18.55
C SER A 184 25.40 46.82 18.46
N ALA A 185 25.14 46.06 19.53
CA ALA A 185 23.86 45.73 20.19
C ALA A 185 22.71 45.19 19.32
N ASP A 186 22.44 43.88 19.34
CA ASP A 186 21.69 43.18 20.41
C ASP A 186 20.29 43.77 20.65
N ARG A 187 19.31 43.20 19.94
CA ARG A 187 17.88 43.30 20.27
C ARG A 187 17.24 41.97 19.88
N GLY A 188 17.30 41.01 20.80
CA GLY A 188 16.57 39.74 20.67
C GLY A 188 15.05 39.99 20.59
N PRO A 189 14.30 39.18 19.81
CA PRO A 189 12.85 39.17 19.92
C PRO A 189 12.41 38.14 20.98
N THR A 190 11.52 38.62 21.83
CA THR A 190 10.73 37.91 22.85
C THR A 190 10.11 36.60 22.32
N PRO A 191 10.10 35.51 23.11
CA PRO A 191 9.37 34.30 22.76
C PRO A 191 7.90 34.45 23.14
N GLU A 192 7.05 34.92 22.21
CA GLU A 192 5.61 34.75 22.36
C GLU A 192 5.22 33.32 21.99
N GLN A 193 4.95 32.55 23.04
CA GLN A 193 4.20 31.31 22.99
C GLN A 193 2.87 31.54 22.27
N GLN A 194 2.72 30.99 21.07
CA GLN A 194 1.40 30.76 20.50
C GLN A 194 1.00 29.32 20.79
N ALA A 195 0.33 29.19 21.93
CA ALA A 195 -0.39 28.00 22.33
C ALA A 195 -1.50 27.67 21.33
N ASP A 196 -1.58 26.37 21.05
CA ASP A 196 -2.76 25.55 20.81
C ASP A 196 -3.86 26.08 19.87
N ASN A 197 -4.00 25.40 18.72
CA ASN A 197 -5.11 25.65 17.81
C ASN A 197 -5.67 24.29 17.34
N PRO A 198 -6.98 24.00 17.49
CA PRO A 198 -7.55 22.72 17.12
C PRO A 198 -7.65 22.63 15.59
N LYS A 199 -6.57 22.20 14.93
CA LYS A 199 -6.41 22.19 13.46
C LYS A 199 -6.63 20.85 12.71
N PRO A 200 -7.36 19.82 13.18
CA PRO A 200 -7.51 18.60 12.38
C PRO A 200 -8.56 18.73 11.25
N ARG A 201 -9.68 19.43 11.47
CA ARG A 201 -10.84 19.41 10.53
C ARG A 201 -10.61 20.15 9.22
N HIS A 202 -9.96 21.32 9.27
CA HIS A 202 -9.69 22.13 8.07
C HIS A 202 -8.61 21.49 7.17
N HIS A 203 -7.73 20.67 7.77
CA HIS A 203 -6.68 19.97 7.06
C HIS A 203 -7.23 18.81 6.24
N VAL A 204 -8.10 17.95 6.82
CA VAL A 204 -8.72 16.83 6.10
C VAL A 204 -9.57 17.32 4.92
N LEU A 205 -10.38 18.36 5.12
CA LEU A 205 -11.18 18.95 4.04
C LEU A 205 -10.28 19.48 2.91
N SER A 206 -9.17 20.13 3.25
CA SER A 206 -8.20 20.64 2.27
C SER A 206 -7.54 19.50 1.48
N VAL A 207 -7.18 18.39 2.13
CA VAL A 207 -6.64 17.20 1.45
C VAL A 207 -7.67 16.58 0.52
N LEU A 208 -8.93 16.50 0.95
CA LEU A 208 -10.02 15.92 0.15
C LEU A 208 -10.34 16.77 -1.08
N VAL A 209 -10.29 18.10 -0.95
CA VAL A 209 -10.41 19.05 -2.07
C VAL A 209 -9.21 18.92 -3.02
N GLN A 210 -8.00 18.78 -2.50
CA GLN A 210 -6.80 18.58 -3.33
C GLN A 210 -6.87 17.26 -4.09
N LEU A 211 -7.21 16.16 -3.42
CA LEU A 211 -7.44 14.86 -4.04
C LEU A 211 -8.50 14.93 -5.14
N SER A 212 -9.58 15.68 -4.93
CA SER A 212 -10.64 15.86 -5.93
C SER A 212 -10.15 16.61 -7.18
N LYS A 213 -9.26 17.60 -7.01
CA LYS A 213 -8.62 18.31 -8.12
C LYS A 213 -7.66 17.40 -8.87
N ASP A 214 -6.80 16.69 -8.14
CA ASP A 214 -5.83 15.78 -8.73
C ASP A 214 -6.53 14.63 -9.49
N LEU A 215 -7.64 14.10 -8.94
CA LEU A 215 -8.49 13.13 -9.64
C LEU A 215 -9.06 13.70 -10.94
N ARG A 216 -9.59 14.92 -10.90
CA ARG A 216 -10.12 15.59 -12.10
C ARG A 216 -9.04 15.77 -13.15
N ASP A 217 -7.85 16.18 -12.76
CA ASP A 217 -6.74 16.44 -13.68
C ASP A 217 -6.18 15.13 -14.26
N CYS A 218 -6.03 14.08 -13.44
CA CYS A 218 -5.62 12.75 -13.90
C CYS A 218 -6.61 12.14 -14.90
N TYR A 219 -7.92 12.21 -14.61
CA TYR A 219 -8.96 11.67 -15.48
C TYR A 219 -9.33 12.57 -16.66
N SER A 220 -8.77 13.78 -16.74
CA SER A 220 -8.86 14.61 -17.95
C SER A 220 -8.08 13.98 -19.12
N SER A 221 -7.10 13.12 -18.85
CA SER A 221 -6.44 12.31 -19.87
C SER A 221 -7.32 11.12 -20.26
N ARG A 222 -7.84 11.14 -21.49
CA ARG A 222 -8.64 10.04 -22.05
C ARG A 222 -7.93 8.68 -21.96
N LYS A 223 -6.60 8.67 -22.15
CA LYS A 223 -5.79 7.44 -22.05
C LYS A 223 -5.86 6.84 -20.65
N LEU A 224 -5.67 7.65 -19.61
CA LEU A 224 -5.74 7.18 -18.22
C LEU A 224 -7.15 6.69 -17.87
N LEU A 225 -8.19 7.41 -18.32
CA LEU A 225 -9.57 7.00 -18.10
C LEU A 225 -9.88 5.62 -18.71
N TYR A 226 -9.50 5.38 -19.97
CA TYR A 226 -9.71 4.07 -20.60
C TYR A 226 -8.93 2.96 -19.89
N TRP A 227 -7.68 3.21 -19.50
CA TRP A 227 -6.87 2.23 -18.77
C TRP A 227 -7.43 1.92 -17.38
N SER A 228 -7.92 2.92 -16.65
CA SER A 228 -8.59 2.71 -15.35
C SER A 228 -9.91 1.95 -15.49
N LEU A 229 -10.72 2.28 -16.50
CA LEU A 229 -11.99 1.58 -16.73
C LEU A 229 -11.75 0.11 -17.11
N TRP A 230 -10.77 -0.14 -17.98
CA TRP A 230 -10.35 -1.50 -18.32
C TRP A 230 -9.89 -2.28 -17.09
N TRP A 231 -9.02 -1.68 -16.26
CA TRP A 231 -8.55 -2.30 -15.02
C TRP A 231 -9.71 -2.60 -14.06
N ALA A 232 -10.62 -1.65 -13.86
CA ALA A 232 -11.76 -1.84 -12.97
C ALA A 232 -12.67 -2.99 -13.44
N LEU A 233 -12.99 -3.05 -14.74
CA LEU A 233 -13.81 -4.12 -15.31
C LEU A 233 -13.10 -5.47 -15.25
N ALA A 234 -11.81 -5.52 -15.60
CA ALA A 234 -11.02 -6.74 -15.57
C ALA A 234 -10.88 -7.29 -14.13
N THR A 235 -10.56 -6.43 -13.16
CA THR A 235 -10.47 -6.82 -11.75
C THR A 235 -11.81 -7.28 -11.20
N ALA A 236 -12.91 -6.61 -11.55
CA ALA A 236 -14.25 -7.04 -11.14
C ALA A 236 -14.59 -8.43 -11.71
N GLY A 237 -14.35 -8.65 -13.01
CA GLY A 237 -14.56 -9.94 -13.65
C GLY A 237 -13.70 -11.05 -13.04
N PHE A 238 -12.42 -10.76 -12.79
CA PHE A 238 -11.48 -11.69 -12.15
C PHE A 238 -11.94 -12.09 -10.74
N ASN A 239 -12.28 -11.11 -9.90
CA ASN A 239 -12.77 -11.37 -8.54
C ASN A 239 -14.09 -12.16 -8.54
N GLN A 240 -14.97 -11.91 -9.51
CA GLN A 240 -16.22 -12.66 -9.64
C GLN A 240 -15.95 -14.13 -10.02
N VAL A 241 -15.00 -14.39 -10.91
CA VAL A 241 -14.62 -15.77 -11.23
C VAL A 241 -14.01 -16.43 -9.99
N LEU A 242 -13.00 -15.82 -9.36
CA LEU A 242 -12.31 -16.42 -8.22
C LEU A 242 -13.24 -16.77 -7.06
N ASN A 243 -14.16 -15.87 -6.69
CA ASN A 243 -15.05 -16.10 -5.55
C ASN A 243 -16.06 -17.22 -5.80
N TYR A 244 -16.58 -17.34 -7.02
CA TYR A 244 -17.71 -18.24 -7.30
C TYR A 244 -17.34 -19.53 -8.02
N ILE A 245 -16.14 -19.62 -8.61
CA ILE A 245 -15.75 -20.80 -9.39
C ILE A 245 -15.72 -22.07 -8.53
N GLN A 246 -15.11 -22.03 -7.34
CA GLN A 246 -15.02 -23.19 -6.45
C GLN A 246 -16.41 -23.66 -5.97
N VAL A 247 -17.29 -22.71 -5.64
CA VAL A 247 -18.68 -23.01 -5.25
C VAL A 247 -19.46 -23.64 -6.40
N LEU A 248 -19.24 -23.17 -7.63
CA LEU A 248 -19.90 -23.71 -8.82
C LEU A 248 -19.42 -25.15 -9.11
N TRP A 249 -18.13 -25.43 -8.94
CA TRP A 249 -17.59 -26.78 -9.08
C TRP A 249 -18.19 -27.74 -8.05
N ASP A 250 -18.27 -27.34 -6.79
CA ASP A 250 -18.86 -28.18 -5.73
C ASP A 250 -20.37 -28.42 -5.97
N PHE A 251 -21.10 -27.43 -6.48
CA PHE A 251 -22.51 -27.63 -6.88
C PHE A 251 -22.67 -28.62 -8.04
N ARG A 252 -21.74 -28.63 -9.00
CA ARG A 252 -21.81 -29.47 -10.21
C ARG A 252 -21.30 -30.89 -9.97
N ALA A 253 -20.26 -31.04 -9.15
CA ALA A 253 -19.65 -32.31 -8.81
C ALA A 253 -19.32 -32.31 -7.30
N PRO A 254 -20.31 -32.64 -6.44
CA PRO A 254 -20.13 -32.64 -5.00
C PRO A 254 -19.00 -33.57 -4.60
N SER A 255 -18.02 -33.04 -3.88
CA SER A 255 -16.76 -33.71 -3.52
C SER A 255 -16.92 -34.77 -2.41
N HIS A 256 -18.04 -35.50 -2.37
CA HIS A 256 -18.36 -36.46 -1.30
C HIS A 256 -17.56 -37.78 -1.38
N SER A 257 -16.86 -38.07 -2.49
CA SER A 257 -16.18 -39.37 -2.70
C SER A 257 -14.80 -39.31 -3.36
N SER A 258 -14.27 -38.12 -3.62
CA SER A 258 -13.02 -37.94 -4.39
C SER A 258 -12.07 -37.00 -3.64
N ALA A 259 -10.77 -37.33 -3.63
CA ALA A 259 -9.76 -36.47 -3.03
C ALA A 259 -9.76 -35.09 -3.71
N VAL A 260 -9.82 -34.03 -2.90
CA VAL A 260 -9.86 -32.63 -3.38
C VAL A 260 -8.42 -32.15 -3.60
N TYR A 261 -8.11 -31.72 -4.83
CA TYR A 261 -6.77 -31.30 -5.26
C TYR A 261 -6.67 -29.79 -5.54
N ASN A 262 -7.40 -28.97 -4.77
CA ASN A 262 -7.48 -27.52 -4.99
C ASN A 262 -6.08 -26.86 -5.01
N GLY A 263 -5.19 -27.27 -4.10
CA GLY A 263 -3.83 -26.70 -4.05
C GLY A 263 -2.95 -27.11 -5.24
N ALA A 264 -3.15 -28.31 -5.81
CA ALA A 264 -2.43 -28.70 -7.03
C ALA A 264 -2.89 -27.90 -8.26
N VAL A 265 -4.19 -27.69 -8.40
CA VAL A 265 -4.76 -26.88 -9.50
C VAL A 265 -4.28 -25.44 -9.39
N GLU A 266 -4.30 -24.88 -8.17
CA GLU A 266 -3.85 -23.51 -7.92
C GLU A 266 -2.34 -23.34 -8.17
N ALA A 267 -1.52 -24.33 -7.79
CA ALA A 267 -0.09 -24.31 -8.07
C ALA A 267 0.24 -24.32 -9.58
N ILE A 268 -0.57 -25.01 -10.40
CA ILE A 268 -0.37 -25.06 -11.86
C ILE A 268 -0.88 -23.77 -12.53
N ALA A 269 -1.93 -23.16 -11.96
CA ALA A 269 -2.53 -21.93 -12.50
C ALA A 269 -1.74 -20.65 -12.16
N THR A 270 -0.79 -20.73 -11.21
CA THR A 270 0.07 -19.62 -10.75
C THR A 270 1.34 -19.52 -11.58
#